data_AF-A0A937SUQ3-F1
#
_entry.id   AF-A0A937SUQ3-F1
#
_cell.length_a   1.000
_cell.length_b   1.000
_cell.length_c   1.000
_cell.angle_alpha   90.00
_cell.angle_beta   90.00
_cell.angle_gamma   90.00
#
_symmetry.space_group_name_H-M   'P 1'
#
loop_
_entity.id
_entity.type
_entity.pdbx_description
1 polymer ?
#
loop_
_entity_poly.entity_id
_entity_poly.type
_entity_poly.pdbx_seq_one_letter_code
_entity_poly.pdbx_strand_id
1 'polypeptide(L)' 'MQYQLKIVFVDNQELILDTTQKHGFSDDLELFEVTTSEEIFVIPLKQIKYISCDAKIFEK' A
#
# COMPACT_ATOMS: atom_id res chain seq x y z
N MET A 1 -7.19 4.09 -12.29
CA MET A 1 -7.15 5.20 -11.31
C MET A 1 -5.93 4.96 -10.44
N GLN A 2 -4.96 5.88 -10.47
CA GLN A 2 -3.83 5.84 -9.54
C GLN A 2 -4.24 6.62 -8.29
N TYR A 3 -3.80 6.16 -7.12
CA TYR A 3 -4.05 6.81 -5.84
C TYR A 3 -2.81 6.72 -4.96
N GLN A 4 -2.75 7.60 -3.97
CA GLN A 4 -1.69 7.58 -2.98
C GLN A 4 -2.05 6.58 -1.88
N LEU A 5 -1.13 5.66 -1.61
CA LEU A 5 -1.25 4.71 -0.51
C LEU A 5 -0.14 4.99 0.51
N LYS A 6 -0.52 5.23 1.75
CA LYS A 6 0.40 5.40 2.87
C LYS A 6 0.30 4.19 3.80
N ILE A 7 1.43 3.54 4.02
CA ILE A 7 1.56 2.37 4.88
C ILE A 7 2.43 2.78 6.06
N VAL A 8 1.92 2.60 7.27
CA VAL A 8 2.69 2.86 8.49
C VAL A 8 3.00 1.54 9.16
N PHE A 9 4.29 1.29 9.38
CA PHE A 9 4.78 0.07 9.99
C PHE A 9 4.70 0.13 11.52
N VAL A 10 4.79 -1.03 12.16
CA VAL A 10 4.83 -1.17 13.63
C VAL A 10 6.02 -0.44 14.26
N ASP A 11 7.11 -0.29 13.51
CA ASP A 11 8.31 0.46 13.87
C ASP A 11 8.18 1.99 13.66
N ASN A 12 6.96 2.47 13.39
CA ASN A 12 6.64 3.87 13.04
C ASN A 12 7.28 4.39 11.73
N GLN A 13 7.93 3.52 10.94
CA GLN A 13 8.35 3.88 9.59
C GLN A 13 7.14 4.07 8.67
N GLU A 14 7.28 4.93 7.66
CA GLU A 14 6.20 5.29 6.75
C GLU A 14 6.64 5.04 5.31
N LEU A 15 5.84 4.28 4.56
CA LEU A 15 6.00 4.09 3.12
C LEU A 15 4.86 4.80 2.41
N ILE A 16 5.21 5.72 1.51
CA ILE A 16 4.25 6.50 0.73
C ILE A 16 4.41 6.09 -0.73
N LEU A 17 3.32 5.64 -1.34
CA LEU A 17 3.26 5.14 -2.71
C LEU A 17 2.24 5.97 -3.52
N ASP A 18 2.72 6.96 -4.26
CA ASP A 18 1.89 7.90 -5.03
C ASP A 18 1.29 7.32 -6.32
N THR A 19 1.85 6.23 -6.84
CA THR A 19 1.47 5.65 -8.14
C THR A 19 0.78 4.30 -7.99
N THR A 20 0.12 4.07 -6.85
CA THR A 20 -0.55 2.80 -6.56
C THR A 20 -1.71 2.58 -7.54
N GLN A 21 -1.68 1.45 -8.25
CA GLN A 21 -2.75 1.04 -9.16
C GLN A 21 -3.72 0.08 -8.48
N LYS A 22 -3.20 -0.84 -7.66
CA LYS A 22 -3.97 -1.87 -6.98
C LYS A 22 -3.31 -2.23 -5.65
N HIS A 23 -4.11 -2.48 -4.62
CA HIS A 23 -3.65 -3.16 -3.42
C HIS A 23 -4.55 -4.37 -3.13
N GLY A 24 -4.00 -5.38 -2.50
CA GLY A 24 -4.67 -6.63 -2.18
C GLY A 24 -4.19 -7.19 -0.86
N PHE A 25 -5.12 -7.78 -0.11
CA PHE A 25 -4.84 -8.46 1.14
C PHE A 25 -4.99 -9.96 0.89
N SER A 26 -3.96 -10.72 1.19
CA SER A 26 -4.01 -12.18 1.18
C SER A 26 -4.16 -12.67 2.61
N ASP A 27 -5.37 -13.10 2.96
CA ASP A 27 -5.72 -13.58 4.31
C ASP A 27 -4.99 -14.90 4.64
N ASP A 28 -4.87 -15.78 3.65
CA ASP A 28 -4.20 -17.08 3.80
C ASP A 28 -2.69 -16.95 4.05
N LEU A 29 -2.05 -15.96 3.42
CA LEU A 29 -0.61 -15.72 3.52
C LEU A 29 -0.24 -14.62 4.51
N GLU A 30 -1.22 -13.92 5.07
CA GLU A 30 -1.02 -12.72 5.90
C GLU A 30 -0.15 -11.64 5.20
N LEU A 31 -0.34 -11.45 3.88
CA LEU A 31 0.45 -10.53 3.06
C LEU A 31 -0.39 -9.38 2.52
N PHE A 32 0.25 -8.23 2.37
CA PHE A 32 -0.25 -7.05 1.71
C PHE A 32 0.52 -6.80 0.43
N GLU A 33 -0.16 -6.92 -0.69
CA GLU A 33 0.41 -6.76 -2.02
C GLU A 33 -0.03 -5.41 -2.59
N VAL A 34 0.93 -4.60 -3.02
CA VAL A 34 0.67 -3.29 -3.62
C VAL A 34 1.33 -3.24 -4.99
N THR A 35 0.52 -3.14 -6.03
CA THR A 35 0.96 -2.95 -7.40
C THR A 35 0.98 -1.47 -7.71
N THR A 36 2.18 -0.93 -7.93
CA THR A 36 2.39 0.43 -8.45
C THR A 36 2.61 0.39 -9.95
N SER A 37 2.92 1.53 -10.56
CA SER A 37 3.17 1.59 -12.01
C SER A 37 4.53 1.08 -12.44
N GLU A 38 5.47 0.97 -11.50
CA GLU A 38 6.84 0.55 -11.76
C GLU A 38 7.14 -0.80 -11.08
N GLU A 39 6.57 -1.03 -9.89
CA GLU A 39 6.98 -2.11 -8.98
C GLU A 39 5.80 -2.77 -8.25
N ILE A 40 6.02 -3.99 -7.77
CA ILE A 40 5.11 -4.70 -6.86
C ILE A 40 5.77 -4.79 -5.48
N PHE A 41 5.10 -4.25 -4.47
CA PHE A 41 5.50 -4.36 -3.07
C PHE A 41 4.72 -5.49 -2.41
N VAL A 42 5.43 -6.33 -1.66
CA VAL A 42 4.81 -7.40 -0.85
C VAL A 42 5.26 -7.19 0.59
N ILE A 43 4.31 -6.95 1.47
CA ILE A 43 4.56 -6.54 2.85
C ILE A 43 3.79 -7.49 3.79
N PRO A 44 4.42 -8.13 4.77
CA PRO A 44 3.71 -8.96 5.74
C PRO A 44 2.84 -8.10 6.66
N LEU A 45 1.57 -8.50 6.85
CA LEU A 45 0.59 -7.77 7.66
C LEU A 45 1.05 -7.55 9.11
N LYS A 46 1.83 -8.48 9.65
CA LYS A 46 2.43 -8.39 11.00
C LYS A 46 3.32 -7.17 11.20
N GLN A 47 3.86 -6.61 10.11
CA GLN A 47 4.70 -5.41 10.16
C GLN A 47 3.90 -4.12 9.96
N ILE A 48 2.63 -4.21 9.56
CA ILE A 48 1.79 -3.06 9.26
C ILE A 48 1.00 -2.66 10.51
N LYS A 49 1.11 -1.38 10.90
CA LYS A 49 0.34 -0.80 12.00
C LYS A 49 -1.01 -0.30 11.52
N TYR A 50 -1.01 0.48 10.43
CA TYR A 50 -2.23 0.90 9.74
C TYR A 50 -1.91 1.33 8.31
N ILE A 51 -2.95 1.34 7.48
CA ILE A 51 -2.89 1.75 6.08
C ILE A 51 -3.86 2.91 5.90
N SER A 52 -3.43 3.94 5.20
CA SER A 52 -4.23 5.10 4.84
C SER A 52 -4.21 5.21 3.32
N CYS A 53 -5.37 5.10 2.70
CA CYS A 53 -5.54 5.32 1.27
C CYS A 53 -6.02 6.76 1.08
N ASP A 54 -5.12 7.63 0.62
CA ASP A 54 -5.51 8.97 0.23
C ASP A 54 -5.94 8.88 -1.24
N ALA A 55 -7.25 8.76 -1.44
CA ALA A 55 -7.86 8.79 -2.76
C ALA A 55 -7.81 10.22 -3.34
N LYS A 56 -6.63 10.84 -3.41
CA LYS A 56 -6.35 11.85 -4.41
C LYS A 56 -6.36 11.13 -5.75
N ILE A 57 -7.56 11.03 -6.31
CA ILE A 57 -7.74 10.75 -7.72
C ILE A 57 -6.95 11.86 -8.42
N PHE A 58 -5.78 11.54 -8.96
CA PHE A 58 -5.17 12.37 -9.97
C PHE A 58 -6.13 12.32 -11.16
N GLU A 59 -7.12 13.21 -11.17
CA GLU A 59 -7.94 13.50 -12.34
C GLU A 59 -6.97 13.82 -13.48
N LYS A 60 -7.05 13.05 -14.55
CA LYS A 60 -6.36 13.33 -15.80
C LYS A 60 -7.39 13.65 -16.86
#